data_AF-A0A7D6VT54-F1
#
_entry.id   AF-A0A7D6VT54-F1
#
_cell.length_a   1.000
_cell.length_b   1.000
_cell.length_c   1.000
_cell.angle_alpha   90.00
_cell.angle_beta   90.00
_cell.angle_gamma   90.00
#
_symmetry.space_group_name_H-M   'P 1'
#
loop_
_entity.id
_entity.type
_entity.pdbx_description
1 polymer ?
#
loop_
_entity_poly.entity_id
_entity_poly.type
_entity_poly.pdbx_seq_one_letter_code
_entity_poly.pdbx_strand_id
1 'polypeptide(L)' 'MKCPVCDEEVESFEICDKCDWENSGPKEDENSLQGPNKMTLKQAREAYKKGEKIM' A
#
# COMPACT_ATOMS: atom_id res chain seq x y z
N MET A 1 3.50 -4.44 -11.53
CA MET A 1 4.47 -4.69 -10.42
C MET A 1 3.68 -5.19 -9.22
N LYS A 2 4.33 -5.66 -8.14
CA LYS A 2 3.60 -6.18 -6.98
C LYS A 2 3.21 -5.08 -6.01
N CYS A 3 1.95 -5.07 -5.59
CA CYS A 3 1.45 -4.24 -4.51
C CYS A 3 2.22 -4.58 -3.23
N PRO A 4 2.85 -3.61 -2.56
CA PRO A 4 3.71 -3.90 -1.41
C PRO A 4 2.94 -4.32 -0.14
N VAL A 5 1.60 -4.31 -0.19
CA VAL A 5 0.70 -4.73 0.89
C VAL A 5 0.17 -6.15 0.67
N CYS A 6 -0.35 -6.45 -0.52
CA CYS A 6 -1.14 -7.66 -0.78
C CYS A 6 -0.67 -8.51 -1.97
N ASP A 7 0.46 -8.16 -2.60
CA ASP A 7 1.08 -8.85 -3.73
C ASP A 7 0.20 -8.98 -5.00
N GLU A 8 -0.90 -8.21 -5.08
CA GLU A 8 -1.67 -8.07 -6.33
C GLU A 8 -0.86 -7.32 -7.39
N GLU A 9 -1.12 -7.57 -8.67
CA GLU A 9 -0.55 -6.73 -9.72
C GLU A 9 -1.14 -5.32 -9.64
N VAL A 10 -0.28 -4.32 -9.58
CA VAL A 10 -0.61 -2.90 -9.64
C VAL A 10 0.56 -2.16 -10.29
N GLU A 11 0.29 -1.09 -11.02
CA GLU A 11 1.35 -0.25 -11.60
C GLU A 11 1.90 0.74 -10.56
N SER A 12 3.07 1.32 -10.85
CA SER A 12 3.59 2.42 -10.03
C SER A 12 2.63 3.61 -10.09
N PHE A 13 2.42 4.26 -8.94
CA PHE A 13 1.54 5.42 -8.75
C PHE A 13 0.05 5.16 -9.02
N GLU A 14 -0.36 3.88 -9.05
CA GLU A 14 -1.75 3.47 -9.13
C GLU A 14 -2.24 2.92 -7.77
N ILE A 15 -3.55 3.03 -7.54
CA ILE A 15 -4.23 2.48 -6.36
C ILE A 15 -4.53 1.00 -6.62
N CYS A 16 -4.17 0.14 -5.68
CA CYS A 16 -4.45 -1.29 -5.77
C CYS A 16 -5.94 -1.58 -5.52
N ASP A 17 -6.66 -2.08 -6.52
CA ASP A 17 -8.10 -2.41 -6.44
C ASP A 17 -8.47 -3.44 -5.35
N LYS A 18 -7.48 -4.15 -4.79
CA LYS A 18 -7.70 -5.18 -3.77
C LYS A 18 -7.58 -4.68 -2.33
N CYS A 19 -6.72 -3.70 -2.10
CA CYS A 19 -6.38 -3.25 -0.74
C CYS A 19 -6.37 -1.74 -0.57
N ASP A 20 -6.70 -0.98 -1.62
CA ASP A 20 -6.77 0.48 -1.67
C ASP A 20 -5.45 1.21 -1.35
N TRP A 21 -4.31 0.50 -1.36
CA TRP A 21 -2.98 1.11 -1.21
C TRP A 21 -2.50 1.70 -2.54
N GLU A 22 -2.05 2.96 -2.53
CA GLU A 22 -1.33 3.52 -3.68
C GLU A 22 0.14 3.06 -3.67
N ASN A 23 0.58 2.43 -4.75
CA ASN A 23 1.95 1.98 -4.93
C ASN A 23 2.87 3.17 -5.26
N SER A 24 3.90 3.45 -4.45
CA SER A 24 4.85 4.56 -4.68
C SER A 24 6.01 4.17 -5.61
N GLY A 25 5.98 2.97 -6.20
CA GLY A 25 6.98 2.48 -7.13
C GLY A 25 8.32 2.13 -6.46
N PRO A 26 9.46 2.31 -7.13
CA PRO A 26 10.77 1.93 -6.59
C PRO A 26 11.24 2.70 -5.35
N LYS A 27 10.57 3.81 -4.99
CA LYS A 27 10.93 4.67 -3.84
C LYS A 27 10.09 4.39 -2.59
N GLU A 28 9.38 3.26 -2.56
CA GLU A 28 8.57 2.86 -1.41
C GLU A 28 9.40 2.86 -0.11
N ASP A 29 8.94 3.62 0.88
CA ASP A 29 9.46 3.67 2.25
C ASP A 29 8.36 3.24 3.23
N GLU A 30 8.68 2.26 4.07
CA GLU A 30 7.68 1.68 4.96
C GLU A 30 7.36 2.48 6.23
N ASN A 31 8.17 3.49 6.53
CA ASN A 31 8.10 4.27 7.77
C ASN A 31 7.60 5.70 7.55
N SER A 32 7.40 6.13 6.30
CA SER A 32 6.89 7.47 5.97
C SER A 32 5.54 7.40 5.25
N LEU A 33 4.81 8.51 5.31
CA LEU A 33 3.61 8.71 4.51
C LEU A 33 4.02 9.09 3.09
N GLN A 34 3.44 8.43 2.10
CA GLN A 34 3.71 8.67 0.69
C GLN A 34 2.41 8.81 -0.08
N GLY A 35 2.39 9.76 -1.03
CA GLY A 35 1.23 9.98 -1.89
C GLY A 35 -0.06 10.32 -1.10
N PRO A 36 -1.22 9.75 -1.48
CA PRO A 36 -2.50 9.97 -0.82
C PRO A 36 -2.73 9.05 0.39
N ASN A 37 -1.84 8.07 0.63
CA ASN A 37 -1.97 7.09 1.71
C ASN A 37 -2.11 7.78 3.09
N LYS A 38 -2.95 7.21 3.96
CA LYS A 38 -3.26 7.78 5.30
C LYS A 38 -2.51 7.11 6.45
N MET A 39 -1.72 6.09 6.14
CA MET A 39 -0.90 5.34 7.08
C MET A 39 0.40 4.93 6.39
N THR A 40 1.42 4.54 7.17
CA THR A 40 2.67 4.04 6.60
C THR A 40 2.46 2.65 5.98
N LEU A 41 3.32 2.21 5.07
CA LEU A 41 3.21 0.87 4.48
C LEU A 41 3.25 -0.23 5.56
N LYS A 42 4.05 -0.02 6.62
CA LYS A 42 4.10 -0.93 7.75
C LYS A 42 2.72 -1.08 8.41
N GLN A 43 2.04 0.04 8.66
CA GLN A 43 0.69 0.05 9.20
C GLN A 43 -0.31 -0.60 8.24
N ALA A 44 -0.21 -0.32 6.94
CA ALA A 44 -1.08 -0.93 5.93
C ALA A 44 -0.94 -2.45 5.85
N ARG A 45 0.29 -2.98 5.93
CA ARG A 45 0.55 -4.43 6.00
C ARG A 45 -0.04 -5.06 7.27
N GLU A 46 0.04 -4.37 8.40
CA GLU A 46 -0.56 -4.83 9.66
C GLU A 46 -2.10 -4.81 9.60
N ALA A 47 -2.69 -3.75 9.07
CA ALA A 47 -4.13 -3.63 8.85
C ALA A 47 -4.64 -4.73 7.90
N TYR A 48 -3.96 -4.96 6.78
CA TYR A 48 -4.29 -6.02 5.81
C TYR A 48 -4.34 -7.40 6.46
N LYS A 49 -3.33 -7.74 7.28
CA LYS A 49 -3.26 -9.02 8.01
C LYS A 49 -4.41 -9.21 8.99
N LYS A 50 -4.95 -8.12 9.53
CA LYS A 50 -6.11 -8.14 10.45
C LYS A 50 -7.45 -8.10 9.72
N GLY A 51 -7.45 -7.95 8.39
CA GLY A 51 -8.68 -7.69 7.63
C GLY A 51 -9.27 -6.30 7.89
N GLU A 52 -8.47 -5.37 8.39
CA GLU A 52 -8.86 -3.98 8.61
C GLU A 52 -8.77 -3.19 7.29
N LYS A 53 -9.53 -2.10 7.22
CA LYS A 53 -9.51 -1.21 6.05
C LYS A 53 -8.25 -0.34 6.06
N ILE A 54 -7.62 -0.18 4.89
CA ILE A 54 -6.41 0.62 4.70
C ILE A 54 -6.72 2.07 4.26
N MET A 55 -7.88 2.29 3.61
CA MET A 55 -8.28 3.60 3.08
C MET A 55 -9.05 4.46 4.09
#